data_AF-A0A835UG95-F1
#
_entry.id   AF-A0A835UG95-F1
#
_cell.length_a   1.000
_cell.length_b   1.000
_cell.length_c   1.000
_cell.angle_alpha   90.00
_cell.angle_beta   90.00
_cell.angle_gamma   90.00
#
_symmetry.space_group_name_H-M   'P 1'
#
loop_
_entity.id
_entity.type
_entity.pdbx_description
1 polymer ?
#
loop_
_entity_poly.entity_id
_entity_poly.type
_entity_poly.pdbx_seq_one_letter_code
_entity_poly.pdbx_strand_id
1 'polypeptide(L)'
;MASVLPLAADFVNARFVFETLTALTARRLHYPAYDKFLKEINKCAKYLQNQPEPTGFELVEDEFVLHVDGTAKNSESRRLILTNMALYFEASKTLSYENALKIDLSNADLDHQVQAAATGPFGAPLFDKAIIYECSQL
;
A
#
# COMPACT_ATOMS: atom_id res chain seq x y z
N MET A 1 7.08 -15.53 7.90
CA MET A 1 7.31 -14.69 9.11
C MET A 1 7.51 -13.23 8.71
N ALA A 2 6.46 -12.58 8.22
CA ALA A 2 6.43 -11.12 8.07
C ALA A 2 6.35 -10.49 9.48
N SER A 3 6.96 -9.34 9.71
CA SER A 3 7.11 -8.74 11.04
C SER A 3 5.76 -8.53 11.75
N VAL A 4 5.46 -9.38 12.73
CA VAL A 4 4.33 -9.27 13.69
C VAL A 4 4.64 -8.23 14.78
N LEU A 5 5.48 -7.24 14.48
CA LEU A 5 5.73 -6.14 15.40
C LEU A 5 4.66 -5.08 15.15
N PRO A 6 3.90 -4.66 16.18
CA PRO A 6 3.09 -3.45 16.09
C PRO A 6 3.94 -2.33 15.49
N LEU A 7 3.37 -1.43 14.68
CA LEU A 7 4.10 -0.28 14.13
C LEU A 7 4.88 0.51 15.22
N ALA A 8 4.42 0.43 16.47
CA ALA A 8 5.07 0.99 17.66
C ALA A 8 6.34 0.26 18.15
N ALA A 9 6.61 -0.96 17.66
CA ALA A 9 7.73 -1.82 18.07
C ALA A 9 8.83 -1.96 16.99
N ASP A 10 8.61 -1.38 15.80
CA ASP A 10 9.69 -1.16 14.83
C ASP A 10 10.46 0.11 15.23
N PHE A 11 11.71 -0.06 15.65
CA PHE A 11 12.55 1.04 16.13
C PHE A 11 12.83 2.10 15.06
N VAL A 12 12.95 1.70 13.78
CA VAL A 12 13.20 2.63 12.68
C VAL A 12 11.97 3.50 12.46
N ASN A 13 10.80 2.86 12.35
CA ASN A 13 9.54 3.58 12.21
C ASN A 13 9.19 4.42 13.45
N ALA A 14 9.48 3.94 14.65
CA ALA A 14 9.25 4.67 15.90
C ALA A 14 10.04 5.99 15.96
N ARG A 15 11.28 6.00 15.47
CA ARG A 15 12.09 7.22 15.39
C ARG A 15 11.49 8.24 14.44
N PHE A 16 11.11 7.83 13.22
CA PHE A 16 10.49 8.74 12.27
C PHE A 16 9.18 9.31 12.80
N VAL A 17 8.31 8.46 13.36
CA VAL A 17 7.05 8.90 13.98
C VAL A 17 7.30 9.90 15.11
N PHE A 18 8.29 9.63 15.98
CA PHE A 18 8.65 10.55 17.05
C PHE A 18 9.15 11.90 16.51
N GLU A 19 10.07 11.89 15.55
CA GLU A 19 10.59 13.12 14.93
C GLU A 19 9.48 13.93 14.26
N THR A 20 8.55 13.27 13.54
CA THR A 20 7.38 13.90 12.93
C THR A 20 6.42 14.49 13.96
N LEU A 21 6.01 13.70 14.95
CA LEU A 21 5.04 14.14 15.98
C LEU A 21 5.62 15.23 16.89
N THR A 22 6.94 15.39 16.94
CA THR A 22 7.61 16.37 17.80
C THR A 22 8.29 17.51 17.06
N ALA A 23 8.14 17.59 15.73
CA ALA A 23 8.76 18.60 14.88
C ALA A 23 8.47 20.04 15.35
N LEU A 24 7.28 20.28 15.90
CA LEU A 24 6.83 21.60 16.38
C LEU A 24 6.89 21.76 17.90
N THR A 25 7.26 20.71 18.65
CA THR A 25 7.19 20.68 20.12
C THR A 25 8.55 20.50 20.78
N ALA A 26 9.64 20.87 20.09
CA ALA A 26 11.01 20.78 20.60
C ALA A 26 11.33 19.39 21.17
N ARG A 27 10.99 18.32 20.42
CA ARG A 27 11.19 16.91 20.81
C ARG A 27 10.37 16.46 22.02
N ARG A 28 9.30 17.18 22.40
CA ARG A 28 8.38 16.76 23.46
C ARG A 28 7.16 16.07 22.85
N LEU A 29 7.05 14.76 23.07
CA LEU A 29 5.90 14.00 22.60
C LEU A 29 4.66 14.34 23.46
N HIS A 30 3.69 15.01 22.84
CA HIS A 30 2.42 15.31 23.48
C HIS A 30 1.49 14.09 23.39
N TYR A 31 1.13 13.51 24.54
CA TYR A 31 0.37 12.25 24.59
C TYR A 31 -0.92 12.27 23.73
N PRO A 32 -1.76 13.31 23.75
CA PRO A 32 -2.93 13.39 22.87
C PRO A 32 -2.63 13.30 21.36
N ALA A 33 -1.48 13.81 20.91
CA ALA A 33 -1.07 13.70 19.51
C ALA A 33 -0.65 12.25 19.17
N TYR A 34 0.07 11.60 20.09
CA TYR A 34 0.45 10.20 19.94
C TYR A 34 -0.74 9.25 20.00
N ASP A 35 -1.67 9.45 20.93
CA ASP A 35 -2.91 8.68 21.04
C ASP A 35 -3.78 8.82 19.78
N LYS A 36 -3.89 10.03 19.22
CA LYS A 36 -4.57 10.25 17.94
C LYS A 36 -3.87 9.50 16.81
N PHE A 37 -2.54 9.54 16.73
CA PHE A 37 -1.77 8.79 15.74
C PHE A 37 -2.04 7.28 15.82
N LEU A 38 -1.96 6.69 17.02
CA LEU A 38 -2.24 5.26 17.23
C LEU A 38 -3.66 4.87 16.80
N LYS A 39 -4.64 5.73 17.10
CA LYS A 39 -6.03 5.52 16.67
C LYS A 39 -6.18 5.55 15.16
N GLU A 40 -5.55 6.49 14.47
CA GLU A 40 -5.59 6.55 13.00
C GLU A 40 -4.88 5.36 12.35
N ILE A 41 -3.70 4.96 12.86
CA ILE A 41 -3.01 3.76 12.38
C ILE A 41 -3.88 2.51 12.53
N ASN A 42 -4.54 2.33 13.68
CA ASN A 42 -5.45 1.20 13.90
C ASN A 42 -6.66 1.24 12.96
N LYS A 43 -7.21 2.43 12.67
CA LYS A 43 -8.28 2.57 11.67
C LYS A 43 -7.79 2.19 10.27
N CYS A 44 -6.61 2.65 9.86
CA CYS A 44 -6.02 2.29 8.57
C CYS A 44 -5.76 0.79 8.46
N ALA A 45 -5.20 0.16 9.50
CA ALA A 45 -4.98 -1.29 9.53
C ALA A 45 -6.29 -2.07 9.37
N LYS A 46 -7.34 -1.68 10.11
CA LYS A 46 -8.68 -2.28 9.97
C LYS A 46 -9.29 -2.03 8.60
N TYR A 47 -9.08 -0.86 8.01
CA TYR A 47 -9.56 -0.56 6.66
C TYR A 47 -8.90 -1.48 5.63
N LEU A 48 -7.58 -1.68 5.72
CA LEU A 48 -6.82 -2.58 4.83
C LEU A 48 -7.21 -4.04 5.00
N GLN A 49 -7.41 -4.50 6.23
CA GLN A 49 -7.88 -5.86 6.53
C GLN A 49 -9.28 -6.17 5.99
N ASN A 50 -10.13 -5.15 5.86
CA ASN A 50 -11.49 -5.29 5.32
C ASN A 50 -11.56 -5.03 3.82
N GLN A 51 -10.41 -4.87 3.14
CA GLN A 51 -10.44 -4.74 1.68
C GLN A 51 -10.85 -6.05 1.05
N PRO A 52 -11.68 -6.00 -0.01
CA PRO A 52 -12.03 -7.20 -0.77
C PRO A 52 -10.78 -7.78 -1.44
N GLU A 53 -10.75 -9.10 -1.55
CA GLU A 53 -9.72 -9.80 -2.30
C GLU A 53 -9.74 -9.39 -3.78
N PRO A 54 -8.60 -9.54 -4.48
CA PRO A 54 -8.54 -9.31 -5.92
C PRO A 54 -9.51 -10.25 -6.68
N THR A 55 -10.20 -9.72 -7.67
CA THR A 55 -11.21 -10.43 -8.46
C THR A 55 -10.57 -11.63 -9.15
N GLY A 56 -11.05 -12.84 -8.84
CA GLY A 56 -10.53 -14.07 -9.41
C GLY A 56 -9.29 -14.65 -8.70
N PHE A 57 -8.89 -14.09 -7.56
CA PHE A 57 -7.78 -14.60 -6.74
C PHE A 57 -8.18 -14.68 -5.28
N GLU A 58 -7.79 -15.77 -4.62
CA GLU A 58 -7.76 -15.86 -3.16
C GLU A 58 -6.34 -15.56 -2.69
N LEU A 59 -6.20 -14.74 -1.66
CA LEU A 59 -4.89 -14.46 -1.07
C LEU A 59 -4.40 -15.70 -0.31
N VAL A 60 -3.12 -16.04 -0.45
CA VAL A 60 -2.52 -17.12 0.36
C VAL A 60 -2.41 -16.69 1.83
N GLU A 61 -2.28 -17.65 2.74
CA GLU A 61 -2.37 -17.43 4.21
C GLU A 61 -1.44 -16.32 4.75
N ASP A 62 -0.27 -16.13 4.13
CA ASP A 62 0.72 -15.11 4.50
C ASP A 62 0.67 -13.84 3.62
N GLU A 63 -0.30 -13.74 2.71
CA GLU A 63 -0.47 -12.59 1.81
C GLU A 63 -1.56 -11.63 2.33
N PHE A 64 -1.20 -10.36 2.50
CA PHE A 64 -2.11 -9.35 3.01
C PHE A 64 -1.97 -8.03 2.27
N VAL A 65 -3.08 -7.30 2.19
CA VAL A 65 -3.18 -6.02 1.47
C VAL A 65 -2.41 -4.93 2.23
N LEU A 66 -1.45 -4.32 1.54
CA LEU A 66 -0.66 -3.19 2.02
C LEU A 66 -1.26 -1.86 1.56
N HIS A 67 -1.85 -1.84 0.36
CA HIS A 67 -2.44 -0.64 -0.22
C HIS A 67 -3.48 -0.99 -1.28
N VAL A 68 -4.51 -0.15 -1.40
CA VAL A 68 -5.47 -0.19 -2.49
C VAL A 68 -5.55 1.20 -3.09
N ASP A 69 -5.34 1.30 -4.40
CA ASP A 69 -5.48 2.54 -5.16
C ASP A 69 -6.53 2.34 -6.27
N GLY A 70 -7.17 3.43 -6.69
CA GLY A 70 -8.24 3.40 -7.68
C GLY A 70 -9.63 3.64 -7.10
N THR A 71 -10.44 4.38 -7.85
CA THR A 71 -11.77 4.81 -7.41
C THR A 71 -12.83 4.19 -8.30
N ALA A 72 -13.75 3.38 -7.74
CA ALA A 72 -14.86 2.71 -8.43
C ALA A 72 -15.99 3.65 -8.90
N LYS A 73 -15.70 4.92 -9.22
CA LYS A 73 -16.74 5.94 -9.46
C LYS A 73 -17.17 6.06 -10.92
N ASN A 74 -16.35 5.66 -11.90
CA ASN A 74 -16.63 5.87 -13.34
C ASN A 74 -16.36 4.62 -14.19
N SER A 75 -16.86 4.58 -15.43
CA SER A 75 -16.74 3.47 -16.39
C SER A 75 -15.32 3.12 -16.87
N GLU A 76 -14.29 3.81 -16.34
CA GLU A 76 -12.85 3.53 -16.55
C GLU A 76 -12.12 3.29 -15.22
N SER A 77 -12.87 2.89 -14.17
CA SER A 77 -12.29 2.62 -12.86
C SER A 77 -11.30 1.47 -12.96
N ARG A 78 -10.04 1.75 -12.69
CA ARG A 78 -9.02 0.71 -12.46
C ARG A 78 -8.82 0.62 -10.96
N ARG A 79 -8.80 -0.60 -10.42
CA ARG A 79 -8.48 -0.89 -9.03
C ARG A 79 -7.15 -1.62 -8.99
N LEU A 80 -6.26 -1.18 -8.12
CA LEU A 80 -4.95 -1.75 -7.97
C LEU A 80 -4.74 -2.10 -6.49
N ILE A 81 -4.31 -3.33 -6.24
CA ILE A 81 -4.13 -3.87 -4.89
C ILE A 81 -2.66 -4.29 -4.78
N LEU A 82 -1.93 -3.66 -3.85
CA LEU A 82 -0.57 -4.07 -3.49
C LEU A 82 -0.65 -4.95 -2.25
N THR A 83 -0.02 -6.12 -2.32
CA THR A 83 0.20 -7.00 -1.17
C THR A 83 1.69 -7.07 -0.84
N ASN A 84 2.04 -7.77 0.22
CA ASN A 84 3.42 -8.10 0.56
C ASN A 84 4.09 -9.08 -0.41
N MET A 85 3.35 -9.68 -1.36
CA MET A 85 3.87 -10.68 -2.29
C MET A 85 3.60 -10.37 -3.76
N ALA A 86 2.58 -9.59 -4.09
CA ALA A 86 2.16 -9.37 -5.46
C ALA A 86 1.48 -8.01 -5.66
N LEU A 87 1.39 -7.61 -6.92
CA LEU A 87 0.58 -6.50 -7.40
C LEU A 87 -0.58 -7.04 -8.22
N TYR A 88 -1.80 -6.63 -7.89
CA TYR A 88 -3.00 -6.99 -8.63
C TYR A 88 -3.58 -5.77 -9.32
N PHE A 89 -3.90 -5.91 -10.61
CA PHE A 89 -4.52 -4.86 -11.41
C PHE A 89 -5.86 -5.32 -11.96
N GLU A 90 -6.89 -4.54 -11.72
CA GLU A 90 -8.23 -4.79 -12.19
C GLU A 90 -8.73 -3.63 -13.04
N ALA A 91 -9.16 -3.94 -14.26
CA ALA A 91 -9.88 -3.01 -15.09
C ALA A 91 -11.39 -3.20 -14.91
N SER A 92 -12.13 -2.11 -14.73
CA SER A 92 -13.59 -2.14 -14.76
C SER A 92 -14.08 -2.21 -16.21
N LYS A 93 -15.00 -3.14 -16.49
CA LYS A 93 -16.00 -2.98 -17.54
C LYS A 93 -17.30 -2.49 -16.91
N THR A 94 -18.16 -1.89 -17.73
CA THR A 94 -19.33 -1.06 -17.41
C THR A 94 -20.25 -1.50 -16.25
N LEU A 95 -20.12 -2.73 -15.71
CA LEU A 95 -20.84 -3.24 -14.52
C LEU A 95 -20.00 -4.08 -13.51
N SER A 96 -18.77 -4.51 -13.80
CA SER A 96 -17.93 -5.33 -12.88
C SER A 96 -16.43 -5.25 -13.22
N TYR A 97 -15.56 -5.64 -12.29
CA TYR A 97 -14.13 -5.84 -12.57
C TYR A 97 -13.90 -7.13 -13.36
N GLU A 98 -12.94 -7.11 -14.29
CA GLU A 98 -12.38 -8.34 -14.88
C GLU A 98 -11.50 -9.07 -13.85
N ASN A 99 -11.13 -10.32 -14.16
CA ASN A 99 -10.13 -11.03 -13.37
C ASN A 99 -8.86 -10.17 -13.28
N ALA A 100 -8.29 -10.08 -12.07
CA ALA A 100 -7.11 -9.27 -11.85
C ALA A 100 -5.92 -9.82 -12.65
N LEU A 101 -5.05 -8.93 -13.14
CA LEU A 101 -3.70 -9.28 -13.56
C LEU A 101 -2.82 -9.32 -12.30
N LYS A 102 -2.24 -10.49 -12.00
CA LYS A 102 -1.29 -10.67 -10.89
C LYS A 102 0.15 -10.54 -11.40
N ILE A 103 0.92 -9.67 -10.77
CA ILE A 103 2.37 -9.54 -10.94
C ILE A 103 3.00 -9.99 -9.62
N ASP A 104 3.73 -11.10 -9.65
CA ASP A 104 4.37 -11.66 -8.46
C ASP A 104 5.69 -10.93 -8.16
N LEU A 105 5.78 -10.28 -7.00
CA LEU A 105 6.94 -9.51 -6.56
C LEU A 105 8.04 -10.40 -5.95
N SER A 106 7.78 -11.70 -5.76
CA SER A 106 8.77 -12.64 -5.22
C SER A 106 9.71 -13.21 -6.28
N ASN A 107 9.42 -12.99 -7.56
CA ASN A 107 10.25 -13.48 -8.66
C ASN A 107 11.53 -12.66 -8.82
N ALA A 108 12.67 -13.32 -8.66
CA ALA A 108 14.00 -12.71 -8.73
C ALA A 108 14.39 -12.19 -10.13
N ASP A 109 13.68 -12.63 -11.18
CA ASP A 109 13.95 -12.26 -12.58
C ASP A 109 13.24 -10.96 -13.03
N LEU A 110 12.53 -10.30 -12.11
CA LEU A 110 11.87 -9.03 -12.41
C LEU A 110 12.83 -7.86 -12.17
N ASP A 111 13.28 -7.23 -13.27
CA ASP A 111 14.01 -5.97 -13.22
C ASP A 111 13.08 -4.84 -12.76
N HIS A 112 13.01 -4.63 -11.45
CA HIS A 112 12.27 -3.53 -10.85
C HIS A 112 13.03 -2.21 -11.08
N GLN A 113 12.59 -1.42 -12.07
CA GLN A 113 13.09 -0.06 -12.25
C GLN A 113 12.19 0.96 -11.54
N VAL A 114 12.79 1.70 -10.60
CA VAL A 114 12.13 2.84 -9.95
C VAL A 114 12.65 4.12 -10.59
N GLN A 115 11.81 4.81 -11.35
CA GLN A 115 12.17 6.11 -11.92
C GLN A 115 11.93 7.21 -10.88
N ALA A 116 13.01 7.76 -10.31
CA ALA A 116 12.92 8.80 -9.27
C ALA A 116 12.17 10.07 -9.72
N ALA A 117 12.15 10.37 -11.03
CA ALA A 117 11.37 11.48 -11.59
C ALA A 117 9.85 11.21 -11.63
N ALA A 118 9.45 9.96 -11.42
CA ALA A 118 8.10 9.46 -11.57
C ALA A 118 7.41 9.28 -10.19
N THR A 119 8.18 9.20 -9.11
CA THR A 119 7.67 9.18 -7.73
C THR A 119 7.14 10.57 -7.36
N GLY A 120 5.82 10.69 -7.17
CA GLY A 120 5.18 11.89 -6.63
C GLY A 120 5.68 12.26 -5.22
N PRO A 121 5.25 13.41 -4.65
CA PRO A 121 5.62 13.78 -3.29
C PRO A 121 5.25 12.68 -2.28
N PHE A 122 5.98 12.58 -1.17
CA PHE A 122 5.68 11.60 -0.11
C PHE A 122 4.21 11.70 0.33
N GLY A 123 3.45 10.60 0.19
CA GLY A 123 2.01 10.56 0.44
C GLY A 123 1.11 10.78 -0.78
N ALA A 124 1.69 11.00 -1.97
CA ALA A 124 0.97 10.83 -3.23
C ALA A 124 0.49 9.37 -3.36
N PRO A 125 -0.69 9.13 -3.97
CA PRO A 125 -1.12 7.78 -4.31
C PRO A 125 0.00 7.03 -5.03
N LEU A 126 0.14 5.74 -4.70
CA LEU A 126 1.27 4.91 -5.13
C LEU A 126 1.51 4.97 -6.65
N PHE A 127 0.49 5.33 -7.43
CA PHE A 127 0.55 5.42 -8.89
C PHE A 127 0.19 6.78 -9.48
N ASP A 128 0.47 7.90 -8.80
CA ASP A 128 0.49 9.23 -9.47
C ASP A 128 1.75 9.40 -10.36
N LYS A 129 2.01 8.38 -11.21
CA LYS A 129 3.00 8.26 -12.31
C LYS A 129 4.28 7.44 -12.06
N ALA A 130 4.44 6.74 -10.93
CA ALA A 130 5.78 6.31 -10.46
C ALA A 130 6.33 4.94 -10.88
N ILE A 131 5.48 3.99 -11.27
CA ILE A 131 5.90 2.59 -11.45
C ILE A 131 5.62 2.19 -12.90
N ILE A 132 6.70 1.95 -13.65
CA ILE A 132 6.67 1.38 -14.99
C ILE A 132 7.03 -0.10 -14.85
N TYR A 133 6.16 -0.99 -15.31
CA TYR A 133 6.44 -2.42 -15.37
C TYR A 133 6.57 -2.82 -16.84
N GLU A 134 7.78 -3.16 -17.27
CA GLU A 134 8.03 -3.76 -18.58
C GLU A 134 7.99 -5.29 -18.43
N CYS A 135 6.86 -5.90 -18.78
CA CYS A 135 6.77 -7.35 -18.87
C CYS A 135 7.32 -7.78 -20.24
N SER A 136 8.47 -8.44 -20.27
CA SER A 136 9.10 -8.93 -21.51
C SER A 136 8.46 -10.23 -22.06
N GLN A 137 7.30 -10.63 -21.54
CA GLN A 137 6.62 -11.90 -21.87
C GLN A 137 5.15 -11.76 -22.33
N LEU A 138 4.79 -10.64 -22.98
CA LEU A 138 3.53 -10.52 -23.72
C LEU A 138 3.72 -10.76 -25.21
#